data_AF-S9UFI2-F1
#
_entry.id   AF-S9UFI2-F1
#
_cell.length_a   1.000
_cell.length_b   1.000
_cell.length_c   1.000
_cell.angle_alpha   90.00
_cell.angle_beta   90.00
_cell.angle_gamma   90.00
#
_symmetry.space_group_name_H-M   'P 1'
#
loop_
_entity.id
_entity.type
_entity.pdbx_description
1 polymer ?
#
loop_
_entity_poly.entity_id
_entity_poly.type
_entity_poly.pdbx_seq_one_letter_code
_entity_poly.pdbx_strand_id
1 'polypeptide(L)' 'MFGDDFDNNQLKIQLKNIALLIDGWDAEKIYDSVTYGFDYVVSYIPIEYRNKKLGVYRMLFNLSGESFDDFFVID' A
#
# COMPACT_ATOMS: atom_id res chain seq x y z
N MET A 1 -10.64 16.37 2.07
CA MET A 1 -9.18 16.25 2.29
C MET A 1 -8.39 17.31 1.54
N PHE A 2 -8.82 17.67 0.32
CA PHE A 2 -8.32 18.84 -0.40
C PHE A 2 -9.50 19.77 -0.59
N GLY A 3 -9.43 20.98 -0.02
CA GLY A 3 -10.46 22.01 -0.19
C GLY A 3 -10.43 22.63 -1.59
N ASP A 4 -11.07 23.79 -1.74
CA ASP A 4 -11.23 24.46 -3.04
C ASP A 4 -9.90 24.89 -3.70
N ASP A 5 -8.82 25.02 -2.90
CA ASP A 5 -7.46 25.38 -3.37
C ASP A 5 -6.59 24.15 -3.74
N PHE A 6 -7.20 23.12 -4.32
CA PHE A 6 -6.45 21.95 -4.80
C PHE A 6 -5.62 22.30 -6.05
N ASP A 7 -4.31 22.14 -5.96
CA ASP A 7 -3.40 22.24 -7.10
C ASP A 7 -2.76 20.89 -7.39
N ASN A 8 -3.14 20.27 -8.52
CA ASN A 8 -2.62 18.97 -8.93
C ASN A 8 -1.08 18.96 -9.11
N ASN A 9 -0.46 20.10 -9.43
CA ASN A 9 1.00 20.18 -9.57
C ASN A 9 1.73 20.05 -8.23
N GLN A 10 1.02 20.24 -7.11
CA GLN A 10 1.55 20.07 -5.77
C GLN A 10 1.36 18.65 -5.24
N LEU A 11 0.60 17.80 -5.93
CA LEU A 11 0.38 16.40 -5.60
C LEU A 11 1.49 15.55 -6.22
N LYS A 12 2.16 14.75 -5.38
CA LYS A 12 3.17 13.78 -5.82
C LYS A 12 2.73 12.39 -5.36
N ILE A 13 2.60 11.49 -6.32
CA ILE A 13 2.31 10.07 -6.12
C ILE A 13 3.40 9.31 -6.88
N GLN A 14 4.27 8.61 -6.16
CA GLN A 14 5.39 7.90 -6.76
C GLN A 14 5.58 6.56 -6.04
N LEU A 15 5.67 5.48 -6.79
CA LEU A 15 6.10 4.20 -6.25
C LEU A 15 7.53 4.34 -5.72
N LYS A 16 7.75 4.06 -4.43
CA LYS A 16 9.07 4.18 -3.81
C LYS A 16 9.67 2.83 -3.42
N ASN A 17 8.83 1.90 -3.00
CA ASN A 17 9.29 0.62 -2.48
C ASN A 17 8.34 -0.50 -2.90
N ILE A 18 8.92 -1.68 -3.12
CA ILE A 18 8.21 -2.95 -3.28
C ILE A 18 8.85 -3.93 -2.30
N ALA A 19 8.03 -4.68 -1.57
CA ALA A 19 8.49 -5.75 -0.70
C ALA A 19 7.81 -7.08 -1.07
N LEU A 20 8.57 -8.18 -0.99
CA LEU A 20 8.04 -9.54 -1.01
C LEU A 20 7.81 -9.98 0.45
N LEU A 21 6.61 -10.44 0.75
CA LEU A 21 6.22 -10.97 2.05
C LEU A 21 6.08 -12.49 1.91
N ILE A 22 6.93 -13.21 2.63
CA ILE A 22 6.86 -14.66 2.75
C ILE A 22 5.96 -14.95 3.94
N ASP A 23 4.72 -15.35 3.64
CA ASP A 23 3.62 -15.43 4.59
C ASP A 23 2.90 -16.78 4.52
N GLY A 24 3.18 -17.60 3.50
CA GLY A 24 2.71 -18.98 3.41
C GLY A 24 3.25 -19.91 4.50
N TRP A 25 4.08 -19.43 5.43
CA TRP A 25 4.57 -20.22 6.57
C TRP A 25 3.49 -20.40 7.66
N ASP A 26 2.55 -19.46 7.80
CA ASP A 26 1.36 -19.58 8.67
C ASP A 26 0.16 -20.06 7.84
N ALA A 27 0.28 -21.27 7.30
CA ALA A 27 -0.76 -21.86 6.45
C ALA A 27 -2.11 -22.07 7.18
N GLU A 28 -2.08 -22.13 8.51
CA GLU A 28 -3.28 -22.29 9.35
C GLU A 28 -3.98 -20.97 9.66
N LYS A 29 -3.37 -19.82 9.31
CA LYS A 29 -3.86 -18.48 9.61
C LYS A 29 -4.31 -18.33 11.05
N ILE A 30 -3.43 -18.67 11.99
CA ILE A 30 -3.79 -18.65 13.43
C ILE A 30 -4.30 -17.25 13.84
N TYR A 31 -3.82 -16.19 13.16
CA TYR A 31 -4.31 -14.82 13.31
C TYR A 31 -4.63 -14.18 11.95
N ASP A 32 -5.89 -14.26 11.51
CA ASP A 32 -6.40 -13.65 10.27
C ASP A 32 -6.07 -12.15 10.09
N SER A 33 -5.80 -11.43 11.19
CA SER A 33 -5.44 -10.00 11.16
C SER A 33 -3.97 -9.72 10.85
N VAL A 34 -3.12 -10.75 10.75
CA VAL A 34 -1.66 -10.61 10.62
C VAL A 34 -1.11 -11.31 9.37
N THR A 35 -1.86 -12.26 8.81
CA THR A 35 -1.42 -13.09 7.67
C THR A 35 -2.52 -13.24 6.62
N TYR A 36 -2.12 -13.24 5.36
CA TYR A 36 -2.95 -13.65 4.22
C TYR A 36 -2.81 -15.14 3.91
N GLY A 37 -1.87 -15.86 4.55
CA GLY A 37 -1.65 -17.31 4.43
C GLY A 37 -1.06 -17.75 3.09
N PHE A 38 -0.53 -16.82 2.30
CA PHE A 38 0.19 -17.07 1.05
C PHE A 38 1.18 -15.95 0.80
N ASP A 39 2.24 -16.22 0.04
CA ASP A 39 3.26 -15.22 -0.28
C ASP A 39 2.72 -14.14 -1.22
N TYR A 40 3.08 -12.89 -0.96
CA TYR A 40 2.56 -11.75 -1.72
C TYR A 40 3.55 -10.59 -1.80
N VAL A 41 3.27 -9.67 -2.71
CA VAL A 41 4.05 -8.46 -2.92
C VAL A 41 3.26 -7.25 -2.46
N VAL A 42 3.89 -6.35 -1.72
CA VAL A 42 3.31 -5.05 -1.32
C VAL A 42 4.06 -3.94 -2.04
N SER A 43 3.32 -3.06 -2.71
CA SER A 43 3.84 -1.79 -3.21
C SER A 43 3.54 -0.67 -2.21
N TYR A 44 4.52 0.19 -1.95
CA TYR A 44 4.36 1.36 -1.08
C TYR A 44 4.46 2.63 -1.93
N ILE A 45 3.35 3.36 -1.99
CA ILE A 45 3.20 4.57 -2.79
C ILE A 45 2.88 5.73 -1.84
N PRO A 46 3.89 6.49 -1.39
CA PRO A 46 3.66 7.70 -0.61
C PRO A 46 2.85 8.72 -1.40
N ILE A 47 1.90 9.34 -0.71
CA ILE A 47 1.12 10.46 -1.24
C ILE A 47 1.61 11.73 -0.53
N GLU A 48 2.13 12.66 -1.30
CA GLU A 48 2.61 13.96 -0.80
C GLU A 48 1.81 15.09 -1.44
N TYR A 49 1.43 16.09 -0.65
CA TYR A 49 0.82 17.32 -1.13
C TYR A 49 1.50 18.53 -0.52
N ARG A 50 1.88 19.51 -1.35
CA ARG A 50 2.61 20.72 -0.92
C ARG A 50 3.85 20.36 -0.07
N ASN A 51 4.60 19.35 -0.52
CA ASN A 51 5.78 18.77 0.15
C ASN A 51 5.53 18.24 1.56
N LYS A 52 4.28 17.89 1.91
CA LYS A 52 3.94 17.18 3.15
C LYS A 52 3.44 15.78 2.81
N LYS A 53 3.94 14.77 3.52
CA LYS A 53 3.40 13.41 3.46
C LYS A 53 2.00 13.41 4.05
N LEU A 54 1.04 12.88 3.30
CA LEU A 54 -0.35 12.70 3.74
C LEU A 54 -0.63 11.28 4.21
N GLY A 55 0.18 10.34 3.73
CA GLY A 55 -0.02 8.93 3.98
C GLY A 55 0.70 8.07 2.96
N VAL A 56 0.38 6.78 2.99
CA VAL A 56 0.90 5.78 2.06
C VAL A 56 -0.26 4.97 1.53
N TYR A 57 -0.39 4.92 0.22
CA TYR A 57 -1.26 3.96 -0.43
C TYR A 57 -0.47 2.66 -0.65
N ARG A 58 -1.06 1.54 -0.20
CA ARG A 58 -0.48 0.21 -0.34
C ARG A 58 -1.33 -0.59 -1.31
N MET A 59 -0.68 -1.24 -2.27
CA MET A 59 -1.34 -2.22 -3.14
C MET A 59 -0.69 -3.58 -2.94
N LEU A 60 -1.52 -4.59 -2.79
CA LEU A 60 -1.10 -5.95 -2.52
C LEU A 60 -1.38 -6.83 -3.73
N PHE A 61 -0.36 -7.57 -4.16
CA PHE A 61 -0.40 -8.42 -5.35
C PHE A 61 -0.03 -9.84 -4.98
N ASN A 62 -0.75 -10.81 -5.53
CA ASN A 62 -0.30 -12.20 -5.50
C ASN A 62 0.92 -12.37 -6.43
N LEU A 63 1.60 -13.52 -6.38
CA LEU A 63 2.79 -13.76 -7.21
C LEU A 63 2.47 -13.91 -8.71
N SER A 64 1.20 -14.02 -9.10
CA SER A 64 0.74 -13.95 -10.49
C SER A 64 0.60 -12.51 -11.01
N GLY A 65 0.78 -11.51 -10.13
CA GLY A 65 0.66 -10.08 -10.45
C GLY A 65 -0.77 -9.55 -10.34
N GLU A 66 -1.72 -10.32 -9.83
CA GLU A 66 -3.10 -9.87 -9.63
C GLU A 66 -3.21 -9.14 -8.29
N SER A 67 -3.86 -7.97 -8.30
CA SER A 67 -4.16 -7.22 -7.08
C SER A 67 -5.27 -7.94 -6.32
N PHE A 68 -5.09 -8.15 -5.01
CA PHE A 68 -6.12 -8.77 -4.16
C PHE A 68 -6.61 -7.85 -3.04
N ASP A 69 -5.85 -6.81 -2.70
CA ASP A 69 -6.22 -5.83 -1.68
C ASP A 69 -5.46 -4.51 -1.91
N ASP A 70 -6.04 -3.43 -1.41
CA ASP A 70 -5.45 -2.09 -1.44
C ASP A 70 -6.03 -1.23 -0.33
N PHE A 71 -5.19 -0.35 0.23
CA PHE A 71 -5.66 0.56 1.27
C PHE A 71 -4.78 1.79 1.39
N PHE A 72 -5.43 2.89 1.79
CA PHE A 72 -4.78 4.15 2.10
C PHE A 72 -4.61 4.31 3.61
N VAL A 73 -3.36 4.40 4.06
CA VAL A 73 -3.03 4.71 5.46
C VAL A 73 -2.68 6.18 5.56
N ILE A 74 -3.50 6.94 6.29
CA ILE A 74 -3.32 8.37 6.55
C ILE A 74 -2.32 8.53 7.71
N ASP A 75 -1.39 9.47 7.58
CA ASP A 75 -0.46 9.87 8.65
C ASP A 75 -1.11 10.86 9.65
#